data_AF-A0A8C6ZVY9-F1
#
_entry.id   AF-A0A8C6ZVY9-F1
#
_cell.length_a   1.000
_cell.length_b   1.000
_cell.length_c   1.000
_cell.angle_alpha   90.00
_cell.angle_beta   90.00
_cell.angle_gamma   90.00
#
_symmetry.space_group_name_H-M   'P 1'
#
loop_
_entity.id
_entity.type
_entity.pdbx_description
1 polymer ?
#
loop_
_entity_poly.entity_id
_entity_poly.type
_entity_poly.pdbx_seq_one_letter_code
_entity_poly.pdbx_strand_id
1 'polypeptide(L)'
;MAEQQQNKYLGLYTILPSELSLHLAEVGLALVTVQDQIQSKEKETQQIKNLNQDFGQKIQGIANELNSILSKLKKKTNDIAQAKLEQKMLGEELDSCNVKLVELDALVQDFSEQNVPLAKQLSNRIGKLTALQQQTVRQAEYRAAKLGQATSHLEEYNEMLEFILKWIEKANILVHGNITWNTSSQLRDQFKSYQVII
;
A
#
# COMPACT_ATOMS: atom_id res chain seq x y z
N MET A 1 -34.90 -75.79 -46.87
CA MET A 1 -35.85 -75.33 -45.82
C MET A 1 -35.16 -74.94 -44.52
N ALA A 2 -34.15 -75.68 -44.03
CA ALA A 2 -33.43 -75.34 -42.79
C ALA A 2 -32.64 -74.01 -42.86
N GLU A 3 -31.93 -73.73 -43.96
CA GLU A 3 -31.16 -72.49 -44.14
C GLU A 3 -32.03 -71.21 -44.21
N GLN A 4 -33.23 -71.29 -44.78
CA GLN A 4 -34.16 -70.16 -44.82
C GLN A 4 -34.71 -69.80 -43.44
N GLN A 5 -34.93 -70.79 -42.57
CA GLN A 5 -35.30 -70.51 -41.18
C GLN A 5 -34.11 -69.97 -40.40
N GLN A 6 -32.91 -70.51 -40.61
CA GLN A 6 -31.69 -70.04 -39.95
C GLN A 6 -31.37 -68.58 -40.29
N ASN A 7 -31.51 -68.16 -41.56
CA ASN A 7 -31.39 -66.75 -41.97
C ASN A 7 -32.50 -65.84 -41.39
N LYS A 8 -33.72 -66.36 -41.23
CA LYS A 8 -34.85 -65.64 -40.62
C LYS A 8 -34.63 -65.36 -39.13
N TYR A 9 -34.00 -66.29 -38.41
CA TYR A 9 -33.63 -66.11 -37.00
C TYR A 9 -32.31 -65.33 -36.82
N LEU A 10 -31.35 -65.42 -37.75
CA LEU A 10 -30.15 -64.56 -37.76
C LEU A 10 -30.49 -63.07 -37.95
N GLY A 11 -31.47 -62.75 -38.80
CA GLY A 11 -31.96 -61.39 -39.02
C GLY A 11 -32.66 -60.77 -37.79
N LEU A 12 -33.25 -61.61 -36.93
CA LEU A 12 -33.89 -61.20 -35.67
C LEU A 12 -32.88 -60.91 -34.55
N TYR A 13 -31.70 -61.53 -34.59
CA TYR A 13 -30.62 -61.33 -33.62
C TYR A 13 -29.66 -60.18 -33.94
N THR A 14 -29.79 -59.56 -35.11
CA THR A 14 -28.87 -58.52 -35.61
C THR A 14 -29.42 -57.11 -35.48
N ILE A 15 -30.71 -56.94 -35.18
CA ILE A 15 -31.37 -55.62 -35.11
C ILE A 15 -31.91 -55.42 -33.68
N LEU A 16 -31.30 -54.50 -32.95
CA LEU A 16 -31.77 -54.08 -31.63
C LEU A 16 -33.17 -53.45 -31.80
N PRO A 17 -34.15 -53.76 -30.92
CA PRO A 17 -35.46 -53.12 -30.95
C PRO A 17 -35.34 -51.59 -30.98
N SER A 18 -36.20 -50.92 -31.74
CA SER A 18 -36.13 -49.48 -31.97
C SER A 18 -36.16 -48.66 -30.68
N GLU A 19 -36.95 -49.09 -29.68
CA GLU A 19 -37.05 -48.45 -28.37
C GLU A 19 -35.73 -48.53 -27.59
N LEU A 20 -35.02 -49.66 -27.67
CA LEU A 20 -33.71 -49.85 -27.05
C LEU A 20 -32.64 -49.03 -27.76
N SER A 21 -32.70 -48.95 -29.09
CA SER A 21 -31.81 -48.11 -29.90
C SER A 21 -31.98 -46.62 -29.57
N LEU A 22 -33.24 -46.18 -29.41
CA LEU A 22 -33.57 -44.82 -29.00
C LEU A 22 -33.03 -44.49 -27.60
N HIS A 23 -33.29 -45.36 -26.61
CA HIS A 23 -32.76 -45.18 -25.26
C HIS A 23 -31.24 -45.11 -25.23
N LEU A 24 -30.56 -45.94 -26.03
CA LEU A 24 -29.10 -45.93 -26.10
C LEU A 24 -28.56 -44.61 -26.66
N ALA A 25 -29.22 -44.06 -27.68
CA ALA A 25 -28.88 -42.76 -28.25
C ALA A 25 -29.14 -41.61 -27.27
N GLU A 26 -30.27 -41.63 -26.54
CA GLU A 26 -30.60 -40.65 -25.50
C GLU A 26 -29.60 -40.67 -24.35
N VAL A 27 -29.22 -41.87 -23.88
CA VAL A 27 -28.17 -42.03 -22.85
C VAL A 27 -26.82 -41.55 -23.39
N GLY A 28 -26.49 -41.85 -24.64
CA GLY A 28 -25.27 -41.36 -25.30
C GLY A 28 -25.20 -39.83 -25.32
N LEU A 29 -26.30 -39.16 -25.71
CA LEU A 29 -26.40 -37.70 -25.70
C LEU A 29 -26.31 -37.11 -24.29
N ALA A 30 -26.97 -37.73 -23.31
CA ALA A 30 -26.90 -37.31 -21.91
C ALA A 30 -25.47 -37.43 -21.37
N LEU A 31 -24.76 -38.51 -21.69
CA LEU A 31 -23.36 -38.70 -21.30
C LEU A 31 -22.44 -37.64 -21.91
N VAL A 32 -22.60 -37.31 -23.20
CA VAL A 32 -21.84 -36.24 -23.84
C VAL A 32 -22.13 -34.89 -23.17
N THR A 33 -23.40 -34.59 -22.90
CA THR A 33 -23.81 -33.35 -22.23
C THR A 33 -23.20 -33.23 -20.82
N VAL A 34 -23.23 -34.31 -20.05
CA VAL A 34 -22.60 -34.36 -18.72
C VAL A 34 -21.09 -34.21 -18.82
N GLN A 35 -20.46 -34.86 -19.79
CA GLN A 35 -19.02 -34.74 -20.03
C GLN A 35 -18.62 -33.29 -20.35
N ASP A 36 -19.39 -32.60 -21.19
CA ASP A 36 -19.15 -31.19 -21.52
C ASP A 36 -19.33 -30.27 -20.30
N GLN A 37 -20.35 -30.52 -19.47
CA GLN A 37 -20.56 -29.79 -18.22
C GLN A 37 -19.40 -30.00 -17.23
N ILE A 38 -18.89 -31.23 -17.09
CA ILE A 38 -17.74 -31.54 -16.24
C ILE A 38 -16.51 -30.77 -16.72
N GLN A 39 -16.21 -30.81 -18.03
CA GLN A 39 -15.06 -30.08 -18.59
C GLN A 39 -15.19 -28.56 -18.41
N SER A 40 -16.39 -28.00 -18.56
CA SER A 40 -16.63 -26.57 -18.31
C SER A 40 -16.39 -26.22 -16.85
N LYS A 41 -16.89 -27.03 -15.91
CA LYS A 41 -16.71 -26.81 -14.47
C LYS A 41 -15.27 -26.99 -14.01
N GLU A 42 -14.53 -27.91 -14.62
CA GLU A 42 -13.10 -28.10 -14.35
C GLU A 42 -12.30 -26.85 -14.75
N LYS A 43 -12.57 -26.28 -15.94
CA LYS A 43 -11.93 -25.03 -16.40
C LYS A 43 -12.25 -23.84 -15.47
N GLU A 44 -13.51 -23.69 -15.08
CA GLU A 44 -13.96 -22.64 -14.14
C GLU A 44 -13.23 -22.78 -12.78
N THR A 45 -13.16 -23.99 -12.25
CA THR A 45 -12.46 -24.28 -10.97
C THR A 45 -10.98 -23.95 -11.05
N GLN A 46 -10.33 -24.30 -12.17
CA GLN A 46 -8.91 -24.00 -12.37
C GLN A 46 -8.67 -22.49 -12.50
N GLN A 47 -9.56 -21.75 -13.17
CA GLN A 47 -9.49 -20.30 -13.27
C GLN A 47 -9.61 -19.64 -11.88
N ILE A 48 -10.59 -20.05 -11.08
CA ILE A 48 -10.79 -19.56 -9.70
C ILE A 48 -9.54 -19.80 -8.84
N LYS A 49 -8.91 -20.97 -8.98
CA LYS A 49 -7.68 -21.31 -8.24
C LYS A 49 -6.52 -20.38 -8.62
N ASN A 50 -6.35 -20.10 -9.92
CA ASN A 50 -5.31 -19.19 -10.40
C ASN A 50 -5.56 -17.76 -9.89
N LEU A 51 -6.79 -17.25 -9.98
CA LEU A 51 -7.16 -15.93 -9.47
C LEU A 51 -6.89 -15.80 -7.97
N ASN A 52 -7.26 -16.82 -7.18
CA ASN A 52 -7.01 -16.83 -5.74
C ASN A 52 -5.51 -16.79 -5.39
N GLN A 53 -4.66 -17.46 -6.20
CA GLN A 53 -3.22 -17.38 -6.05
C GLN A 53 -2.69 -15.98 -6.36
N ASP A 54 -3.15 -15.35 -7.44
CA ASP A 54 -2.80 -13.97 -7.81
C ASP A 54 -3.20 -12.97 -6.72
N PHE A 55 -4.41 -13.08 -6.17
CA PHE A 55 -4.84 -12.28 -5.02
C PHE A 55 -3.91 -12.49 -3.82
N GLY A 56 -3.55 -13.74 -3.54
CA GLY A 56 -2.60 -14.08 -2.50
C GLY A 56 -1.25 -13.38 -2.66
N GLN A 57 -0.72 -13.33 -3.89
CA GLN A 57 0.54 -12.64 -4.20
C GLN A 57 0.43 -11.13 -4.04
N LYS A 58 -0.65 -10.51 -4.55
CA LYS A 58 -0.90 -9.07 -4.40
C LYS A 58 -0.99 -8.65 -2.94
N ILE A 59 -1.76 -9.40 -2.13
CA ILE A 59 -1.88 -9.17 -0.68
C ILE A 59 -0.49 -9.21 -0.01
N GLN A 60 0.31 -10.23 -0.33
CA GLN A 60 1.64 -10.38 0.26
C GLN A 60 2.60 -9.27 -0.19
N GLY A 61 2.52 -8.85 -1.46
CA GLY A 61 3.32 -7.75 -2.01
C GLY A 61 3.08 -6.45 -1.25
N ILE A 62 1.81 -6.04 -1.12
CA ILE A 62 1.44 -4.83 -0.37
C ILE A 62 1.86 -4.95 1.10
N ALA A 63 1.67 -6.11 1.74
CA ALA A 63 2.09 -6.32 3.12
C ALA A 63 3.62 -6.16 3.30
N ASN A 64 4.42 -6.62 2.34
CA ASN A 64 5.87 -6.47 2.37
C ASN A 64 6.29 -5.01 2.17
N GLU A 65 5.65 -4.30 1.24
CA GLU A 65 5.86 -2.85 1.03
C GLU A 65 5.54 -2.07 2.32
N LEU A 66 4.41 -2.35 2.97
CA LEU A 66 4.04 -1.69 4.23
C LEU A 66 5.00 -1.97 5.37
N ASN A 67 5.45 -3.22 5.52
CA ASN A 67 6.44 -3.56 6.53
C ASN A 67 7.79 -2.87 6.27
N SER A 68 8.17 -2.71 5.00
CA SER A 68 9.35 -1.94 4.60
C SER A 68 9.20 -0.47 5.01
N ILE A 69 8.07 0.17 4.69
CA ILE A 69 7.75 1.56 5.09
C ILE A 69 7.81 1.69 6.62
N LEU A 70 7.16 0.79 7.36
CA LEU A 70 7.21 0.78 8.84
C LEU A 70 8.64 0.69 9.38
N SER A 71 9.49 -0.11 8.75
CA SER A 71 10.90 -0.22 9.15
C SER A 71 11.67 1.08 8.89
N LYS A 72 11.43 1.75 7.76
CA LYS A 72 12.04 3.03 7.41
C LYS A 72 11.54 4.15 8.35
N LEU A 73 10.25 4.17 8.69
CA LEU A 73 9.65 5.13 9.62
C LEU A 73 10.24 5.06 11.06
N LYS A 74 10.81 3.91 11.46
CA LYS A 74 11.46 3.74 12.77
C LYS A 74 12.89 4.28 12.81
N LYS A 75 13.51 4.53 11.65
CA LYS A 75 14.89 5.03 11.59
C LYS A 75 14.93 6.50 12.02
N LYS A 76 15.98 6.85 12.75
CA LYS A 76 16.30 8.23 13.13
C LYS A 76 17.38 8.77 12.21
N THR A 77 17.26 10.04 11.87
CA THR A 77 18.20 10.79 11.03
C THR A 77 18.67 12.00 11.82
N ASN A 78 19.95 12.36 11.71
CA ASN A 78 20.54 13.47 12.46
C ASN A 78 20.33 14.83 11.77
N ASP A 79 19.91 14.83 10.51
CA ASP A 79 19.58 16.01 9.73
C ASP A 79 18.07 16.13 9.54
N ILE A 80 17.51 17.26 9.96
CA ILE A 80 16.08 17.59 9.84
C ILE A 80 15.68 17.76 8.37
N ALA A 81 16.54 18.34 7.53
CA ALA A 81 16.25 18.53 6.11
C ALA A 81 16.14 17.18 5.39
N GLN A 82 17.14 16.31 5.59
CA GLN A 82 17.09 14.94 5.09
C GLN A 82 15.87 14.18 5.64
N ALA A 83 15.58 14.28 6.93
CA ALA A 83 14.44 13.59 7.53
C ALA A 83 13.09 14.03 6.95
N LYS A 84 12.94 15.32 6.58
CA LYS A 84 11.75 15.83 5.88
C LYS A 84 11.62 15.26 4.47
N LEU A 85 12.71 15.21 3.71
CA LEU A 85 12.70 14.60 2.38
C LEU A 85 12.31 13.12 2.44
N GLU A 86 12.93 12.37 3.35
CA GLU A 86 12.57 10.97 3.58
C GLU A 86 11.11 10.80 4.01
N GLN A 87 10.61 11.67 4.88
CA GLN A 87 9.21 11.65 5.30
C GLN A 87 8.27 11.87 4.11
N LYS A 88 8.60 12.78 3.20
CA LYS A 88 7.80 13.01 1.98
C LYS A 88 7.79 11.78 1.08
N MET A 89 8.96 11.20 0.80
CA MET A 89 9.08 9.99 -0.02
C MET A 89 8.30 8.81 0.57
N LEU A 90 8.35 8.64 1.90
CA LEU A 90 7.59 7.59 2.59
C LEU A 90 6.07 7.84 2.54
N GLY A 91 5.64 9.10 2.52
CA GLY A 91 4.24 9.45 2.28
C GLY A 91 3.77 9.00 0.90
N GLU A 92 4.56 9.29 -0.14
CA GLU A 92 4.26 8.87 -1.52
C GLU A 92 4.24 7.34 -1.67
N GLU A 93 5.19 6.62 -1.06
CA GLU A 93 5.19 5.15 -1.01
C GLU A 93 3.92 4.61 -0.30
N LEU A 94 3.48 5.25 0.77
CA LEU A 94 2.31 4.85 1.55
C LEU A 94 0.99 5.10 0.80
N ASP A 95 0.90 6.22 0.08
CA ASP A 95 -0.24 6.54 -0.79
C ASP A 95 -0.34 5.55 -1.95
N SER A 96 0.80 5.17 -2.55
CA SER A 96 0.86 4.12 -3.58
C SER A 96 0.36 2.77 -3.03
N CYS A 97 0.75 2.39 -1.81
CA CYS A 97 0.20 1.20 -1.14
C CYS A 97 -1.31 1.30 -0.95
N ASN A 98 -1.83 2.47 -0.58
CA ASN A 98 -3.25 2.69 -0.39
C ASN A 98 -4.04 2.52 -1.69
N VAL A 99 -3.55 3.08 -2.81
CA VAL A 99 -4.18 2.91 -4.13
C VAL A 99 -4.23 1.44 -4.52
N LYS A 100 -3.10 0.71 -4.45
CA LYS A 100 -3.04 -0.73 -4.74
C LYS A 100 -4.00 -1.53 -3.86
N LEU A 101 -4.15 -1.16 -2.58
CA LEU A 101 -5.05 -1.81 -1.64
C LEU A 101 -6.52 -1.60 -2.00
N VAL A 102 -6.90 -0.37 -2.38
CA VAL A 102 -8.27 -0.05 -2.81
C VAL A 102 -8.62 -0.78 -4.12
N GLU A 103 -7.70 -0.79 -5.09
CA GLU A 103 -7.89 -1.54 -6.34
C GLU A 103 -8.03 -3.05 -6.06
N LEU A 104 -7.23 -3.60 -5.15
CA LEU A 104 -7.31 -4.99 -4.75
C LEU A 104 -8.64 -5.32 -4.08
N ASP A 105 -9.17 -4.43 -3.23
CA ASP A 105 -10.47 -4.60 -2.58
C ASP A 105 -11.61 -4.61 -3.60
N ALA A 106 -11.57 -3.69 -4.57
CA ALA A 106 -12.53 -3.67 -5.69
C ALA A 106 -12.48 -4.97 -6.50
N LEU A 107 -11.29 -5.46 -6.86
CA LEU A 107 -11.15 -6.73 -7.59
C LEU A 107 -11.67 -7.93 -6.79
N VAL A 108 -11.51 -7.95 -5.46
CA VAL A 108 -12.06 -9.01 -4.60
C VAL A 108 -13.57 -8.89 -4.47
N GLN A 109 -14.12 -7.68 -4.47
CA GLN A 109 -15.55 -7.44 -4.53
C GLN A 109 -16.15 -7.97 -5.83
N ASP A 110 -15.55 -7.69 -6.98
CA ASP A 110 -15.99 -8.22 -8.28
C ASP A 110 -15.89 -9.76 -8.32
N PHE A 111 -14.82 -10.32 -7.72
CA PHE A 111 -14.64 -11.77 -7.61
C PHE A 111 -15.70 -12.45 -6.70
N SER A 112 -16.36 -11.70 -5.83
CA SER A 112 -17.42 -12.25 -4.96
C SER A 112 -18.62 -12.78 -5.74
N GLU A 113 -18.85 -12.27 -6.96
CA GLU A 113 -19.88 -12.77 -7.88
C GLU A 113 -19.57 -14.17 -8.41
N GLN A 114 -18.28 -14.53 -8.50
CA GLN A 114 -17.81 -15.83 -9.01
C GLN A 114 -17.64 -16.85 -7.89
N ASN A 115 -17.15 -16.44 -6.72
CA ASN A 115 -16.91 -17.36 -5.60
C ASN A 115 -17.03 -16.68 -4.23
N VAL A 116 -18.25 -16.69 -3.68
CA VAL A 116 -18.57 -16.12 -2.37
C VAL A 116 -17.68 -16.61 -1.22
N PRO A 117 -17.42 -17.92 -1.01
CA PRO A 117 -16.64 -18.35 0.15
C PRO A 117 -15.17 -17.93 0.08
N LEU A 118 -14.54 -18.00 -1.10
CA LEU A 118 -13.15 -17.52 -1.27
C LEU A 118 -13.08 -15.99 -1.16
N ALA A 119 -14.03 -15.26 -1.75
CA ALA A 119 -14.09 -13.81 -1.62
C ALA A 119 -14.17 -13.39 -0.15
N LYS A 120 -14.99 -14.05 0.68
CA LYS A 120 -15.06 -13.79 2.12
C LYS A 120 -13.70 -14.01 2.83
N GLN A 121 -12.96 -15.05 2.47
CA GLN A 121 -11.62 -15.27 3.01
C GLN A 121 -10.64 -14.17 2.57
N LEU A 122 -10.70 -13.73 1.31
CA LEU A 122 -9.89 -12.65 0.78
C LEU A 122 -10.22 -11.31 1.44
N SER A 123 -11.51 -10.95 1.58
CA SER A 123 -11.94 -9.73 2.30
C SER A 123 -11.44 -9.70 3.74
N ASN A 124 -11.42 -10.84 4.44
CA ASN A 124 -10.84 -10.91 5.80
C ASN A 124 -9.33 -10.62 5.80
N ARG A 125 -8.60 -11.09 4.77
CA ARG A 125 -7.16 -10.80 4.62
C ARG A 125 -6.93 -9.33 4.26
N ILE A 126 -7.76 -8.77 3.37
CA ILE A 126 -7.74 -7.35 3.04
C ILE A 126 -8.04 -6.51 4.28
N GLY A 127 -9.03 -6.86 5.10
CA GLY A 127 -9.31 -6.15 6.35
C GLY A 127 -8.12 -6.10 7.31
N LYS A 128 -7.34 -7.18 7.42
CA LYS A 128 -6.07 -7.17 8.19
C LYS A 128 -5.02 -6.26 7.55
N LEU A 129 -4.92 -6.26 6.23
CA LEU A 129 -4.00 -5.41 5.47
C LEU A 129 -4.37 -3.93 5.59
N THR A 130 -5.67 -3.59 5.56
CA THR A 130 -6.19 -2.24 5.82
C THR A 130 -5.88 -1.77 7.23
N ALA A 131 -5.99 -2.64 8.23
CA ALA A 131 -5.59 -2.31 9.60
C ALA A 131 -4.07 -1.99 9.69
N LEU A 132 -3.22 -2.75 8.97
CA LEU A 132 -1.79 -2.47 8.88
C LEU A 132 -1.50 -1.14 8.16
N GLN A 133 -2.21 -0.85 7.07
CA GLN A 133 -2.13 0.44 6.36
C GLN A 133 -2.45 1.59 7.32
N GLN A 134 -3.56 1.52 8.04
CA GLN A 134 -3.97 2.55 9.00
C GLN A 134 -2.96 2.73 10.14
N GLN A 135 -2.40 1.64 10.67
CA GLN A 135 -1.34 1.71 11.66
C GLN A 135 -0.11 2.44 11.11
N THR A 136 0.28 2.15 9.87
CA THR A 136 1.42 2.77 9.20
C THR A 136 1.21 4.26 8.97
N VAL A 137 0.00 4.67 8.56
CA VAL A 137 -0.41 6.07 8.43
C VAL A 137 -0.24 6.81 9.75
N ARG A 138 -0.79 6.29 10.85
CA ARG A 138 -0.66 6.92 12.18
C ARG A 138 0.79 7.09 12.61
N GLN A 139 1.65 6.12 12.30
CA GLN A 139 3.07 6.22 12.62
C GLN A 139 3.78 7.27 11.75
N ALA A 140 3.42 7.38 10.47
CA ALA A 140 3.93 8.41 9.57
C ALA A 140 3.51 9.80 10.02
N GLU A 141 2.23 9.99 10.38
CA GLU A 141 1.70 11.25 10.92
C GLU A 141 2.40 11.66 12.22
N TYR A 142 2.60 10.71 13.14
CA TYR A 142 3.33 10.96 14.37
C TYR A 142 4.77 11.44 14.11
N ARG A 143 5.48 10.79 13.18
CA ARG A 143 6.83 11.22 12.79
C ARG A 143 6.81 12.62 12.15
N ALA A 144 5.85 12.88 11.26
CA ALA A 144 5.69 14.19 10.63
C ALA A 144 5.47 15.31 11.66
N ALA A 145 4.58 15.08 12.65
CA ALA A 145 4.33 16.03 13.73
C ALA A 145 5.60 16.31 14.56
N LYS A 146 6.37 15.26 14.87
CA LYS A 146 7.65 15.42 15.59
C LYS A 146 8.71 16.16 14.78
N LEU A 147 8.78 15.94 13.47
CA LEU A 147 9.65 16.72 12.59
C LEU A 147 9.23 18.19 12.50
N GLY A 148 7.91 18.47 12.50
CA GLY A 148 7.38 19.83 12.59
C GLY A 148 7.86 20.54 13.87
N GLN A 149 7.70 19.90 15.03
CA GLN A 149 8.18 20.42 16.32
C GLN A 149 9.69 20.69 16.32
N ALA A 150 10.49 19.73 15.85
CA ALA A 150 11.94 19.87 15.79
C ALA A 150 12.38 21.01 14.86
N THR A 151 11.64 21.26 13.79
CA THR A 151 11.91 22.39 12.88
C THR A 151 11.65 23.72 13.59
N SER A 152 10.49 23.89 14.21
CA SER A 152 10.12 25.13 14.93
C SER A 152 11.17 25.48 15.98
N HIS A 153 11.60 24.50 16.78
CA HIS A 153 12.62 24.73 17.80
C HIS A 153 14.00 25.07 17.22
N LEU A 154 14.36 24.51 16.06
CA LEU A 154 15.60 24.87 15.38
C LEU A 154 15.54 26.31 14.86
N GLU A 155 14.40 26.72 14.30
CA GLU A 155 14.16 28.09 13.84
C GLU A 155 14.25 29.09 15.00
N GLU A 156 13.54 28.84 16.10
CA GLU A 156 13.60 29.64 17.34
C GLU A 156 15.05 29.77 17.88
N TYR A 157 15.78 28.65 17.91
CA TYR A 157 17.18 28.66 18.33
C TYR A 157 18.06 29.52 17.41
N ASN A 158 17.89 29.38 16.09
CA ASN A 158 18.67 30.13 15.11
C ASN A 158 18.38 31.63 15.19
N GLU A 159 17.12 32.03 15.40
CA GLU A 159 16.75 33.43 15.63
C GLU A 159 17.44 34.02 16.86
N MET A 160 17.42 33.28 17.98
CA MET A 160 18.10 33.68 19.21
C MET A 160 19.62 33.77 19.03
N LEU A 161 20.21 32.80 18.33
CA LEU A 161 21.63 32.79 18.01
C LEU A 161 22.01 34.01 17.16
N GLU A 162 21.23 34.30 16.11
CA GLU A 162 21.45 35.46 15.25
C GLU A 162 21.35 36.77 16.05
N PHE A 163 20.37 36.88 16.94
CA PHE A 163 20.24 38.02 17.84
C PHE A 163 21.48 38.19 18.73
N ILE A 164 21.93 37.13 19.39
CA ILE A 164 23.12 37.15 20.25
C ILE A 164 24.37 37.53 19.46
N LEU A 165 24.57 36.95 18.26
CA LEU A 165 25.72 37.28 17.41
C LEU A 165 25.71 38.76 17.00
N LYS A 166 24.55 39.33 16.64
CA LYS A 166 24.41 40.76 16.35
C LYS A 166 24.69 41.63 17.58
N TRP A 167 24.27 41.20 18.77
CA TRP A 167 24.55 41.90 20.02
C TRP A 167 26.06 41.88 20.35
N ILE A 168 26.71 40.72 20.22
CA ILE A 168 28.16 40.56 20.40
C ILE A 168 28.92 41.47 19.43
N GLU A 169 28.53 41.50 18.16
CA GLU A 169 29.18 42.36 17.16
C GLU A 169 29.07 43.84 17.52
N LYS A 170 27.88 44.31 17.94
CA LYS A 170 27.69 45.68 18.41
C LYS A 170 28.55 46.00 19.63
N ALA A 171 28.59 45.10 20.62
CA ALA A 171 29.43 45.27 21.80
C ALA A 171 30.91 45.33 21.42
N ASN A 172 31.35 44.48 20.49
CA ASN A 172 32.73 44.44 20.03
C ASN A 172 33.16 45.75 19.35
N ILE A 173 32.32 46.28 18.45
CA ILE A 173 32.53 47.58 17.79
C ILE A 173 32.66 48.70 18.81
N LEU A 174 31.81 48.72 19.83
CA LEU A 174 31.81 49.80 20.82
C LEU A 174 33.00 49.69 21.77
N VAL A 175 33.37 48.50 22.24
CA VAL A 175 34.53 48.31 23.12
C VAL A 175 35.84 48.66 22.41
N HIS A 176 35.97 48.39 21.10
CA HIS A 176 37.17 48.70 20.33
C HIS A 176 37.11 50.07 19.62
N GLY A 177 36.00 50.80 19.76
CA GLY A 177 35.85 52.14 19.19
C GLY A 177 36.74 53.16 19.91
N ASN A 178 37.34 54.09 19.15
CA ASN A 178 38.16 55.16 19.74
C ASN A 178 37.29 56.13 20.54
N ILE A 179 37.74 56.45 21.77
CA ILE A 179 37.11 57.46 22.62
C ILE A 179 37.55 58.85 22.18
N THR A 180 36.59 59.74 21.92
CA THR A 180 36.85 61.13 21.51
C THR A 180 36.77 62.06 22.72
N TRP A 181 37.90 62.65 23.11
CA TRP A 181 38.04 63.44 24.34
C TRP A 181 37.82 64.95 24.15
N ASN A 182 37.27 65.36 23.01
CA ASN A 182 37.32 66.73 22.51
C ASN A 182 36.33 67.66 23.24
N THR A 183 35.20 67.12 23.70
CA THR A 183 34.15 67.88 24.42
C THR A 183 33.42 67.02 25.47
N SER A 184 32.92 67.67 26.54
CA SER A 184 32.15 66.99 27.60
C SER A 184 30.82 66.41 27.11
N SER A 185 30.19 67.01 26.10
CA SER A 185 28.97 66.45 25.45
C SER A 185 29.26 65.15 24.72
N GLN A 186 30.35 65.08 23.94
CA GLN A 186 30.76 63.85 23.23
C GLN A 186 31.05 62.70 24.19
N LEU A 187 31.75 62.95 25.30
CA LEU A 187 32.00 61.94 26.33
C LEU A 187 30.70 61.45 27.00
N ARG A 188 29.76 62.35 27.27
CA ARG A 188 28.45 62.01 27.83
C ARG A 188 27.64 61.14 26.88
N ASP A 189 27.64 61.47 25.60
CA ASP A 189 26.88 60.73 24.59
C ASP A 189 27.52 59.36 24.31
N GLN A 190 28.85 59.27 24.28
CA GLN A 190 29.57 58.00 24.24
C GLN A 190 29.23 57.14 25.47
N PHE A 191 29.30 57.70 26.68
CA PHE A 191 28.94 56.99 27.92
C PHE A 191 27.51 56.46 27.91
N LYS A 192 26.54 57.27 27.44
CA LYS A 192 25.15 56.81 27.28
C LYS A 192 25.02 55.66 26.29
N SER A 193 25.77 55.70 25.19
CA SER A 193 25.73 54.61 24.20
C SER A 193 26.25 53.28 24.75
N TYR A 194 27.26 53.29 25.63
CA TYR A 194 27.71 52.10 26.35
C TYR A 194 26.67 51.60 27.36
N GLN A 195 25.96 52.50 28.05
CA GLN A 195 24.91 52.12 29.01
C GLN A 195 23.71 51.42 28.36
N VAL A 196 23.41 51.69 27.08
CA VAL A 196 22.24 51.09 26.38
C VAL A 196 22.47 49.63 25.98
N ILE A 197 23.72 49.14 26.03
CA ILE A 197 24.08 47.75 25.70
C ILE A 197 24.12 46.83 26.91
N ILE A 198 24.31 47.39 28.10
CA ILE A 198 24.26 46.71 29.40
C ILE A 198 22.79 46.54 29.81
#